data_AF-A0A131YMS1-F1
#
_entry.id   AF-A0A131YMS1-F1
#
_cell.length_a   1.000
_cell.length_b   1.000
_cell.length_c   1.000
_cell.angle_alpha   90.00
_cell.angle_beta   90.00
_cell.angle_gamma   90.00
#
_symmetry.space_group_name_H-M   'P 1'
#
loop_
_entity.id
_entity.type
_entity.pdbx_description
1 polymer ?
#
loop_
_entity_poly.entity_id
_entity_poly.type
_entity_poly.pdbx_seq_one_letter_code
_entity_poly.pdbx_strand_id
1 'polypeptide(L)'
;MGKRQHQKDKLYLTTTEWSTIYGGRRPNATRQAEGSEFKRLPFDHCALSLQPFEHPLCTPEGIIYDIMNIVPFIKKYGIDPASGKPIDAKKLIRLNFAKNADGKYHCPVLYKVFNENTHIVAIKTTGNVFCYDAVDQLNLRAKNFKDLLTDEPFTRQDIITLQDPSDLEKFNLSRFHHLKHNLKVIDPEEERMKADPKYTLRKMNAETRTILDTLDKEYQPPSEKTEKIVKKADKFNAAHYSTGAVAASFTSTVMEVATAHEPAVLADDVVRYSMVKKKGYVQLQTTHGNLNFELYCDAVPKTCENFVGLCNKGYYDNTKFHRSIRNFMIQGGDPTGTGKGGDSLWGKPFKDEFKPNLVHQGRGMLSMANEGPNMNKSQFFITYRSCRHLDSKHTVFGKLVGGLEALNTIESVETDNKDRPIEDIVILKAVVFVDPFEEVNEELKKKREEEEAKKKQGDSEQMEKKLKAKRVLKEFHKGIGKYIDPAETAKAASEAAEAEAPAKKVKAVTGKFGDFSCW
;
A
#
# COMPACT_ATOMS: atom_id res chain seq x y z
N MET A 1 -51.07 1.05 47.50
CA MET A 1 -51.36 1.51 46.13
C MET A 1 -50.30 2.53 45.71
N GLY A 2 -49.45 2.18 44.74
CA GLY A 2 -48.21 2.89 44.42
C GLY A 2 -48.39 4.10 43.52
N LYS A 3 -48.01 5.29 44.01
CA LYS A 3 -48.06 6.58 43.30
C LYS A 3 -46.87 6.80 42.32
N ARG A 4 -46.51 5.83 41.48
CA ARG A 4 -45.44 6.00 40.46
C ARG A 4 -45.71 5.26 39.15
N GLN A 5 -46.94 5.30 38.63
CA GLN A 5 -47.30 4.59 37.41
C GLN A 5 -47.59 5.48 36.18
N HIS A 6 -47.49 6.81 36.29
CA HIS A 6 -47.71 7.74 35.18
C HIS A 6 -46.48 8.62 34.89
N GLN A 7 -45.41 8.01 34.36
CA GLN A 7 -44.27 8.79 33.85
C GLN A 7 -43.63 8.19 32.60
N LYS A 8 -44.38 7.41 31.81
CA LYS A 8 -43.91 6.83 30.54
C LYS A 8 -44.57 7.40 29.28
N ASP A 9 -45.65 8.16 29.41
CA ASP A 9 -46.29 8.85 28.28
C ASP A 9 -45.73 10.27 28.16
N LYS A 10 -44.56 10.38 27.52
CA LYS A 10 -44.02 11.67 27.06
C LYS A 10 -44.19 11.75 25.55
N LEU A 11 -44.62 12.90 25.05
CA LEU A 11 -44.84 13.15 23.61
C LEU A 11 -43.55 13.20 22.78
N TYR A 12 -42.40 13.12 23.44
CA TYR A 12 -41.07 13.13 22.83
C TYR A 12 -40.22 12.04 23.46
N LEU A 13 -39.38 11.41 22.66
CA LEU A 13 -38.37 10.48 23.13
C LEU A 13 -37.11 11.24 23.54
N THR A 14 -36.56 10.96 24.72
CA THR A 14 -35.23 11.47 25.05
C THR A 14 -34.16 10.74 24.23
N THR A 15 -33.03 11.40 23.98
CA THR A 15 -31.89 10.80 23.27
C THR A 15 -31.39 9.52 23.94
N THR A 16 -31.42 9.48 25.27
CA THR A 16 -31.13 8.29 26.07
C THR A 16 -32.14 7.17 25.83
N GLU A 17 -33.45 7.44 25.90
CA GLU A 17 -34.50 6.44 25.69
C GLU A 17 -34.52 5.90 24.25
N TRP A 18 -34.21 6.74 23.26
CA TRP A 18 -34.04 6.32 21.87
C TRP A 18 -32.85 5.38 21.70
N SER A 19 -31.72 5.69 22.35
CA SER A 19 -30.51 4.85 22.29
C SER A 19 -30.65 3.48 22.95
N THR A 20 -31.45 3.36 24.02
CA THR A 20 -31.50 2.14 24.84
C THR A 20 -32.76 1.28 24.65
N ILE A 21 -33.93 1.87 24.36
CA ILE A 21 -35.21 1.15 24.46
C ILE A 21 -35.90 0.95 23.10
N TYR A 22 -35.88 1.95 22.21
CA TYR A 22 -36.78 1.99 21.04
C TYR A 22 -36.12 2.06 19.65
N GLY A 23 -34.80 1.83 19.54
CA GLY A 23 -34.19 1.55 18.22
C GLY A 23 -33.19 2.57 17.67
N GLY A 24 -32.42 3.24 18.53
CA GLY A 24 -31.18 3.88 18.12
C GLY A 24 -30.14 2.83 17.71
N ARG A 25 -29.48 3.05 16.57
CA ARG A 25 -28.38 2.23 16.01
C ARG A 25 -27.51 1.65 17.13
N ARG A 26 -27.57 0.32 17.33
CA ARG A 26 -26.65 -0.40 18.21
C ARG A 26 -25.24 0.05 17.82
N PRO A 27 -24.43 0.64 18.72
CA PRO A 27 -23.05 0.96 18.41
C PRO A 27 -22.33 -0.36 18.17
N ASN A 28 -22.21 -0.76 16.90
CA ASN A 28 -21.37 -1.85 16.43
C ASN A 28 -21.22 -3.04 17.39
N ALA A 29 -22.33 -3.65 17.80
CA ALA A 29 -22.31 -5.03 18.31
C ALA A 29 -21.91 -6.05 17.21
N THR A 30 -21.49 -5.57 16.03
CA THR A 30 -20.99 -6.37 14.92
C THR A 30 -19.59 -5.99 14.44
N ARG A 31 -18.84 -5.07 15.11
CA ARG A 31 -17.48 -4.72 14.65
C ARG A 31 -16.40 -4.48 15.71
N GLN A 32 -16.64 -4.65 17.00
CA GLN A 32 -15.58 -4.61 18.02
C GLN A 32 -15.82 -5.62 19.14
N ALA A 33 -15.71 -6.90 18.78
CA ALA A 33 -15.23 -7.94 19.67
C ALA A 33 -14.09 -8.64 18.93
N GLU A 34 -12.86 -8.15 19.13
CA GLU A 34 -11.63 -8.88 18.77
C GLU A 34 -11.45 -10.03 19.75
N GLY A 35 -12.35 -10.98 19.60
CA GLY A 35 -12.47 -12.28 20.24
C GLY A 35 -13.52 -12.96 19.38
N SER A 36 -13.07 -13.54 18.26
CA SER A 36 -13.89 -14.16 17.23
C SER A 36 -15.11 -14.84 17.84
N GLU A 37 -16.31 -14.47 17.39
CA GLU A 37 -17.52 -15.25 17.64
C GLU A 37 -17.20 -16.69 17.23
N PHE A 38 -16.97 -17.55 18.23
CA PHE A 38 -16.45 -18.90 18.02
C PHE A 38 -17.51 -19.68 17.25
N LYS A 39 -17.28 -19.87 15.95
CA LYS A 39 -18.13 -20.64 15.07
C LYS A 39 -17.38 -21.91 14.69
N ARG A 40 -17.79 -23.02 15.30
CA ARG A 40 -17.25 -24.35 15.05
C ARG A 40 -17.89 -24.92 13.80
N LEU A 41 -17.08 -25.48 12.91
CA LEU A 41 -17.59 -26.28 11.81
C LEU A 41 -18.14 -27.62 12.35
N PRO A 42 -19.39 -27.99 12.05
CA PRO A 42 -19.91 -29.32 12.37
C PRO A 42 -19.09 -30.43 11.69
N PHE A 43 -19.05 -31.61 12.29
CA PHE A 43 -18.21 -32.73 11.80
C PHE A 43 -18.68 -33.33 10.48
N ASP A 44 -19.92 -33.08 10.08
CA ASP A 44 -20.56 -33.52 8.85
C ASP A 44 -20.37 -32.53 7.69
N HIS A 45 -19.64 -31.43 7.89
CA HIS A 45 -19.42 -30.38 6.90
C HIS A 45 -17.99 -30.38 6.34
N CYS A 46 -17.87 -30.00 5.07
CA CYS A 46 -16.61 -29.79 4.38
C CYS A 46 -15.98 -28.45 4.82
N ALA A 47 -14.69 -28.46 5.16
CA ALA A 47 -13.97 -27.26 5.61
C ALA A 47 -13.75 -26.19 4.53
N LEU A 48 -13.93 -26.53 3.25
CA LEU A 48 -13.79 -25.60 2.12
C LEU A 48 -15.15 -25.00 1.68
N SER A 49 -16.17 -25.84 1.49
CA SER A 49 -17.50 -25.37 1.04
C SER A 49 -18.42 -24.94 2.18
N LEU A 50 -18.10 -25.33 3.43
CA LEU A 50 -18.93 -25.11 4.61
C LEU A 50 -20.34 -25.73 4.48
N GLN A 51 -20.47 -26.76 3.63
CA GLN A 51 -21.69 -27.51 3.38
C GLN A 51 -21.51 -28.97 3.82
N PRO A 52 -22.61 -29.71 4.09
CA PRO A 52 -22.54 -31.13 4.35
C PRO A 52 -21.80 -31.88 3.24
N PHE A 53 -20.89 -32.79 3.59
CA PHE A 53 -20.13 -33.55 2.59
C PHE A 53 -20.91 -34.76 2.08
N GLU A 54 -20.67 -35.14 0.83
CA GLU A 54 -21.16 -36.40 0.24
C GLU A 54 -20.05 -37.45 0.15
N HIS A 55 -18.86 -37.04 -0.30
CA HIS A 55 -17.71 -37.91 -0.50
C HIS A 55 -16.49 -37.39 0.28
N PRO A 56 -16.45 -37.67 1.60
CA PRO A 56 -15.45 -37.08 2.48
C PRO A 56 -14.05 -37.62 2.20
N LEU A 57 -13.11 -36.70 2.10
CA LEU A 57 -11.67 -36.88 2.08
C LEU A 57 -11.07 -36.22 3.32
N CYS A 58 -9.97 -36.76 3.80
CA CYS A 58 -9.27 -36.26 4.98
C CYS A 58 -7.81 -35.99 4.69
N THR A 59 -7.27 -34.93 5.27
CA THR A 59 -5.82 -34.71 5.37
C THR A 59 -5.23 -35.56 6.51
N PRO A 60 -3.90 -35.80 6.51
CA PRO A 60 -3.23 -36.43 7.65
C PRO A 60 -3.43 -35.67 8.98
N GLU A 61 -3.73 -34.38 8.92
CA GLU A 61 -4.02 -33.54 10.09
C GLU A 61 -5.45 -33.74 10.63
N GLY A 62 -6.31 -34.50 9.93
CA GLY A 62 -7.69 -34.77 10.37
C GLY A 62 -8.72 -33.74 9.92
N ILE A 63 -8.45 -32.97 8.86
CA ILE A 63 -9.38 -31.96 8.32
C ILE A 63 -10.17 -32.58 7.17
N ILE A 64 -11.50 -32.46 7.24
CA ILE A 64 -12.44 -33.07 6.29
C ILE A 64 -12.76 -32.11 5.16
N TYR A 65 -12.66 -32.61 3.94
CA TYR A 65 -13.04 -31.94 2.71
C TYR A 65 -13.91 -32.84 1.84
N ASP A 66 -14.63 -32.25 0.90
CA ASP A 66 -15.35 -32.98 -0.13
C ASP A 66 -14.54 -33.07 -1.43
N ILE A 67 -14.57 -34.23 -2.09
CA ILE A 67 -13.78 -34.52 -3.29
C ILE A 67 -14.01 -33.53 -4.42
N MET A 68 -15.26 -33.10 -4.62
CA MET A 68 -15.64 -32.19 -5.69
C MET A 68 -15.00 -30.81 -5.53
N ASN A 69 -14.78 -30.38 -4.28
CA ASN A 69 -14.31 -29.03 -3.97
C ASN A 69 -12.78 -28.99 -3.78
N ILE A 70 -12.19 -29.99 -3.11
CA ILE A 70 -10.77 -29.97 -2.76
C ILE A 70 -9.85 -30.23 -3.95
N VAL A 71 -10.26 -31.10 -4.90
CA VAL A 71 -9.41 -31.44 -6.05
C VAL A 71 -9.22 -30.23 -6.99
N PRO A 72 -10.26 -29.46 -7.36
CA PRO A 72 -10.07 -28.19 -8.08
C PRO A 72 -9.22 -27.18 -7.30
N PHE A 73 -9.39 -27.09 -5.98
CA PHE A 73 -8.63 -26.16 -5.14
C PHE A 73 -7.14 -26.46 -5.14
N ILE A 74 -6.76 -27.72 -4.94
CA ILE A 74 -5.35 -28.13 -4.95
C ILE A 74 -4.74 -27.90 -6.34
N LYS A 75 -5.48 -28.12 -7.42
CA LYS A 75 -4.98 -27.83 -8.79
C LYS A 75 -4.69 -26.34 -9.01
N LYS A 76 -5.48 -25.44 -8.43
CA LYS A 76 -5.32 -23.97 -8.62
C LYS A 76 -4.26 -23.38 -7.70
N TYR A 77 -4.23 -23.79 -6.43
CA TYR A 77 -3.41 -23.14 -5.40
C TYR A 77 -2.29 -24.01 -4.82
N GLY A 78 -2.35 -25.34 -4.96
CA GLY A 78 -1.32 -26.26 -4.42
C GLY A 78 -1.20 -26.26 -2.88
N ILE A 79 -2.19 -25.71 -2.18
CA ILE A 79 -2.17 -25.44 -0.73
C ILE A 79 -3.42 -26.02 -0.07
N ASP A 80 -3.30 -26.41 1.20
CA ASP A 80 -4.41 -26.83 2.05
C ASP A 80 -5.29 -25.63 2.49
N PRO A 81 -6.61 -25.63 2.22
CA PRO A 81 -7.50 -24.51 2.53
C PRO A 81 -7.56 -24.08 3.99
N ALA A 82 -7.39 -25.00 4.93
CA ALA A 82 -7.47 -24.73 6.36
C ALA A 82 -6.11 -24.37 6.96
N SER A 83 -5.08 -25.17 6.70
CA SER A 83 -3.74 -25.05 7.31
C SER A 83 -2.81 -24.08 6.57
N GLY A 84 -3.01 -23.86 5.26
CA GLY A 84 -2.11 -23.05 4.43
C GLY A 84 -0.80 -23.76 4.03
N LYS A 85 -0.65 -25.04 4.36
CA LYS A 85 0.53 -25.87 4.01
C LYS A 85 0.40 -26.46 2.61
N PRO A 86 1.49 -26.68 1.87
CA PRO A 86 1.43 -27.34 0.56
C PRO A 86 0.97 -28.79 0.70
N ILE A 87 0.00 -29.20 -0.13
CA ILE A 87 -0.58 -30.56 -0.10
C ILE A 87 -0.76 -31.14 -1.50
N ASP A 88 -0.49 -32.43 -1.63
CA ASP A 88 -0.70 -33.19 -2.86
C ASP A 88 -2.01 -33.98 -2.80
N ALA A 89 -2.74 -34.07 -3.92
CA ALA A 89 -4.00 -34.83 -3.99
C ALA A 89 -3.85 -36.33 -3.64
N LYS A 90 -2.66 -36.91 -3.83
CA LYS A 90 -2.36 -38.31 -3.48
C LYS A 90 -2.28 -38.58 -1.98
N LYS A 91 -2.06 -37.53 -1.16
CA LYS A 91 -1.94 -37.66 0.30
C LYS A 91 -3.29 -37.60 1.01
N LEU A 92 -4.38 -37.35 0.27
CA LEU A 92 -5.74 -37.34 0.80
C LEU A 92 -6.27 -38.77 0.96
N ILE A 93 -6.95 -39.02 2.07
CA ILE A 93 -7.49 -40.33 2.44
C ILE A 93 -9.01 -40.28 2.31
N ARG A 94 -9.61 -41.25 1.62
CA ARG A 94 -11.08 -41.38 1.53
C ARG A 94 -11.63 -41.88 2.86
N LEU A 95 -12.66 -41.21 3.38
CA LEU A 95 -13.31 -41.60 4.62
C LEU A 95 -14.58 -42.39 4.32
N ASN A 96 -14.75 -43.51 5.04
CA ASN A 96 -15.94 -44.35 4.98
C ASN A 96 -16.73 -44.20 6.28
N PHE A 97 -17.82 -43.43 6.23
CA PHE A 97 -18.74 -43.29 7.34
C PHE A 97 -19.89 -44.29 7.24
N ALA A 98 -20.19 -44.99 8.35
CA ALA A 98 -21.35 -45.86 8.46
C ALA A 98 -22.61 -45.06 8.84
N LYS A 99 -23.74 -45.33 8.17
CA LYS A 99 -25.06 -44.73 8.45
C LYS A 99 -26.00 -45.77 9.03
N ASN A 100 -26.78 -45.38 10.05
CA ASN A 100 -27.86 -46.18 10.59
C ASN A 100 -29.08 -46.20 9.65
N ALA A 101 -30.08 -47.02 9.96
CA ALA A 101 -31.37 -47.02 9.25
C ALA A 101 -32.04 -45.63 9.19
N ASP A 102 -31.83 -44.80 10.22
CA ASP A 102 -32.34 -43.41 10.30
C ASP A 102 -31.47 -42.39 9.53
N GLY A 103 -30.46 -42.84 8.77
CA GLY A 103 -29.57 -41.97 7.99
C GLY A 103 -28.51 -41.20 8.79
N LYS A 104 -28.46 -41.36 10.13
CA LYS A 104 -27.45 -40.72 11.01
C LYS A 104 -26.12 -41.47 10.98
N TYR A 105 -25.01 -40.74 11.07
CA TYR A 105 -23.68 -41.33 11.16
C TYR A 105 -23.45 -41.98 12.52
N HIS A 106 -22.90 -43.19 12.53
CA HIS A 106 -22.64 -43.94 13.75
C HIS A 106 -21.34 -44.73 13.66
N CYS A 107 -20.82 -45.12 14.83
CA CYS A 107 -19.70 -46.04 14.92
C CYS A 107 -20.17 -47.47 14.60
N PRO A 108 -19.57 -48.17 13.62
CA PRO A 108 -20.04 -49.47 13.17
C PRO A 108 -19.90 -50.59 14.22
N VAL A 109 -18.95 -50.44 15.16
CA VAL A 109 -18.68 -51.46 16.20
C VAL A 109 -19.53 -51.24 17.47
N LEU A 110 -19.57 -50.00 17.98
CA LEU A 110 -20.28 -49.67 19.22
C LEU A 110 -21.73 -49.23 19.00
N TYR A 111 -22.17 -49.10 17.75
CA TYR A 111 -23.48 -48.58 17.34
C TYR A 111 -23.86 -47.20 17.91
N LYS A 112 -22.89 -46.47 18.47
CA LYS A 112 -23.04 -45.14 19.03
C LYS A 112 -23.13 -44.10 17.91
N VAL A 113 -24.20 -43.29 17.93
CA VAL A 113 -24.41 -42.20 16.97
C VAL A 113 -23.40 -41.07 17.22
N PHE A 114 -22.83 -40.51 16.16
CA PHE A 114 -21.90 -39.39 16.25
C PHE A 114 -22.65 -38.07 16.48
N ASN A 115 -22.13 -37.29 17.43
CA ASN A 115 -22.65 -35.97 17.81
C ASN A 115 -21.49 -34.95 17.82
N GLU A 116 -21.79 -33.66 17.99
CA GLU A 116 -20.77 -32.58 18.05
C GLU A 116 -19.73 -32.72 19.19
N ASN A 117 -19.99 -33.58 20.17
CA ASN A 117 -19.12 -33.83 21.31
C ASN A 117 -18.49 -35.22 21.30
N THR A 118 -18.78 -36.05 20.28
CA THR A 118 -18.15 -37.38 20.19
C THR A 118 -16.72 -37.25 19.69
N HIS A 119 -15.81 -38.03 20.25
CA HIS A 119 -14.43 -38.11 19.79
C HIS A 119 -14.35 -39.10 18.62
N ILE A 120 -14.10 -38.59 17.42
CA ILE A 120 -14.18 -39.35 16.16
C ILE A 120 -12.78 -39.54 15.58
N VAL A 121 -12.48 -40.76 15.16
CA VAL A 121 -11.19 -41.16 14.64
C VAL A 121 -11.35 -41.96 13.35
N ALA A 122 -10.42 -41.79 12.43
CA ALA A 122 -10.31 -42.61 11.22
C ALA A 122 -8.99 -43.38 11.19
N ILE A 123 -9.00 -44.56 10.58
CA ILE A 123 -7.77 -45.33 10.31
C ILE A 123 -7.29 -44.97 8.90
N LYS A 124 -6.02 -44.58 8.77
CA LYS A 124 -5.43 -44.09 7.51
C LYS A 124 -5.37 -45.15 6.41
N THR A 125 -5.16 -46.41 6.73
CA THR A 125 -5.02 -47.50 5.76
C THR A 125 -6.35 -47.78 5.04
N THR A 126 -7.43 -47.88 5.80
CA THR A 126 -8.75 -48.29 5.31
C THR A 126 -9.72 -47.13 5.10
N GLY A 127 -9.48 -46.00 5.76
CA GLY A 127 -10.38 -44.85 5.76
C GLY A 127 -11.62 -45.02 6.63
N ASN A 128 -11.76 -46.14 7.35
CA ASN A 128 -12.94 -46.42 8.17
C ASN A 128 -12.98 -45.52 9.42
N VAL A 129 -14.18 -45.02 9.72
CA VAL A 129 -14.41 -44.06 10.82
C VAL A 129 -15.03 -44.75 12.04
N PHE A 130 -14.43 -44.53 13.20
CA PHE A 130 -14.81 -45.11 14.49
C PHE A 130 -14.93 -44.06 15.59
N CYS A 131 -15.61 -44.42 16.67
CA CYS A 131 -15.53 -43.70 17.93
C CYS A 131 -14.18 -44.02 18.60
N TYR A 132 -13.51 -43.03 19.17
CA TYR A 132 -12.23 -43.24 19.87
C TYR A 132 -12.33 -44.29 20.98
N ASP A 133 -13.46 -44.32 21.69
CA ASP A 133 -13.75 -45.31 22.72
C ASP A 133 -13.58 -46.76 22.21
N ALA A 134 -13.99 -47.03 20.96
CA ALA A 134 -13.87 -48.35 20.35
C ALA A 134 -12.40 -48.70 20.07
N VAL A 135 -11.66 -47.75 19.50
CA VAL A 135 -10.24 -47.92 19.17
C VAL A 135 -9.39 -48.02 20.44
N ASP A 136 -9.71 -47.26 21.49
CA ASP A 136 -8.99 -47.32 22.77
C ASP A 136 -9.16 -48.68 23.43
N GLN A 137 -10.40 -49.17 23.54
CA GLN A 137 -10.70 -50.42 24.22
C GLN A 137 -10.20 -51.65 23.45
N LEU A 138 -10.50 -51.71 22.15
CA LEU A 138 -10.29 -52.92 21.35
C LEU A 138 -8.90 -52.99 20.70
N ASN A 139 -8.27 -51.84 20.40
CA ASN A 139 -6.98 -51.80 19.73
C ASN A 139 -5.84 -51.35 20.66
N LEU A 140 -5.96 -50.18 21.30
CA LEU A 140 -4.85 -49.61 22.08
C LEU A 140 -4.59 -50.38 23.38
N ARG A 141 -5.63 -50.67 24.17
CA ARG A 141 -5.50 -51.40 25.45
C ARG A 141 -5.17 -52.88 25.23
N ALA A 142 -5.74 -53.49 24.19
CA ALA A 142 -5.49 -54.88 23.84
C ALA A 142 -4.17 -55.08 23.07
N LYS A 143 -3.50 -53.99 22.65
CA LYS A 143 -2.31 -54.00 21.77
C LYS A 143 -2.54 -54.76 20.45
N ASN A 144 -3.78 -54.73 19.96
CA ASN A 144 -4.18 -55.35 18.70
C ASN A 144 -4.34 -54.26 17.64
N PHE A 145 -3.37 -54.10 16.75
CA PHE A 145 -3.38 -53.03 15.75
C PHE A 145 -3.92 -53.50 14.40
N LYS A 146 -5.19 -53.93 14.40
CA LYS A 146 -5.92 -54.33 13.19
C LYS A 146 -7.21 -53.54 13.09
N ASP A 147 -7.61 -53.17 11.88
CA ASP A 147 -8.89 -52.51 11.66
C ASP A 147 -10.03 -53.41 12.16
N LEU A 148 -10.96 -52.81 12.91
CA LEU A 148 -12.09 -53.48 13.53
C LEU A 148 -13.12 -54.00 12.53
N LEU A 149 -13.07 -53.54 11.28
CA LEU A 149 -13.98 -53.99 10.21
C LEU A 149 -13.32 -54.93 9.20
N THR A 150 -12.09 -54.62 8.77
CA THR A 150 -11.43 -55.30 7.64
C THR A 150 -10.23 -56.13 8.05
N ASP A 151 -9.87 -56.16 9.34
CA ASP A 151 -8.69 -56.84 9.89
C ASP A 151 -7.33 -56.42 9.30
N GLU A 152 -7.28 -55.31 8.54
CA GLU A 152 -6.05 -54.78 7.98
C GLU A 152 -5.11 -54.25 9.07
N PRO A 153 -3.83 -54.62 9.07
CA PRO A 153 -2.89 -54.15 10.08
C PRO A 153 -2.58 -52.66 9.88
N PHE A 154 -2.53 -51.90 10.97
CA PHE A 154 -2.17 -50.48 10.96
C PHE A 154 -1.22 -50.15 12.13
N THR A 155 -0.65 -48.94 12.16
CA THR A 155 0.22 -48.50 13.27
C THR A 155 -0.45 -47.40 14.10
N ARG A 156 0.06 -47.13 15.30
CA ARG A 156 -0.49 -46.03 16.13
C ARG A 156 -0.44 -44.66 15.43
N GLN A 157 0.48 -44.46 14.48
CA GLN A 157 0.59 -43.21 13.71
C GLN A 157 -0.47 -43.10 12.60
N ASP A 158 -1.12 -44.21 12.24
CA ASP A 158 -2.16 -44.26 11.21
C ASP A 158 -3.55 -43.90 11.79
N ILE A 159 -3.63 -43.61 13.08
CA ILE A 159 -4.84 -43.17 13.76
C ILE A 159 -4.98 -41.66 13.59
N ILE A 160 -5.97 -41.23 12.81
CA ILE A 160 -6.22 -39.81 12.48
C ILE A 160 -7.39 -39.33 13.32
N THR A 161 -7.19 -38.26 14.10
CA THR A 161 -8.29 -37.65 14.87
C THR A 161 -9.06 -36.65 14.02
N LEU A 162 -10.32 -37.00 13.70
CA LEU A 162 -11.21 -36.16 12.93
C LEU A 162 -11.87 -35.11 13.81
N GLN A 163 -12.27 -35.47 15.03
CA GLN A 163 -12.94 -34.57 15.94
C GLN A 163 -12.58 -34.90 17.37
N ASP A 164 -12.05 -33.91 18.07
CA ASP A 164 -11.70 -34.01 19.48
C ASP A 164 -12.52 -32.97 20.25
N PRO A 165 -13.32 -33.35 21.25
CA PRO A 165 -14.11 -32.39 22.04
C PRO A 165 -13.23 -31.49 22.93
N SER A 166 -12.00 -31.91 23.22
CA SER A 166 -11.04 -31.15 24.03
C SER A 166 -10.28 -30.10 23.22
N ASP A 167 -10.12 -30.29 21.90
CA ASP A 167 -9.42 -29.35 21.02
C ASP A 167 -10.43 -28.53 20.21
N LEU A 168 -10.79 -27.38 20.77
CA LEU A 168 -11.79 -26.47 20.19
C LEU A 168 -11.21 -25.60 19.06
N GLU A 169 -9.88 -25.44 18.98
CA GLU A 169 -9.26 -24.47 18.06
C GLU A 169 -9.16 -24.97 16.61
N LYS A 170 -9.06 -26.29 16.42
CA LYS A 170 -8.82 -26.93 15.11
C LYS A 170 -9.89 -26.61 14.06
N PHE A 171 -11.15 -26.46 14.48
CA PHE A 171 -12.31 -26.23 13.59
C PHE A 171 -12.92 -24.84 13.67
N ASN A 172 -12.15 -23.86 14.14
CA ASN A 172 -12.60 -22.46 14.18
C ASN A 172 -12.52 -21.85 12.78
N LEU A 173 -13.68 -21.46 12.22
CA LEU A 173 -13.79 -20.85 10.88
C LEU A 173 -12.88 -19.62 10.71
N SER A 174 -12.70 -18.83 11.76
CA SER A 174 -11.86 -17.62 11.70
C SER A 174 -10.37 -17.91 11.44
N ARG A 175 -9.92 -19.15 11.67
CA ARG A 175 -8.52 -19.56 11.49
C ARG A 175 -8.21 -20.03 10.06
N PHE A 176 -9.21 -20.45 9.29
CA PHE A 176 -9.01 -21.05 7.98
C PHE A 176 -8.31 -20.10 7.01
N HIS A 177 -7.22 -20.59 6.41
CA HIS A 177 -6.35 -19.81 5.53
C HIS A 177 -7.12 -19.22 4.33
N HIS A 178 -7.99 -20.02 3.69
CA HIS A 178 -8.76 -19.54 2.54
C HIS A 178 -9.77 -18.42 2.90
N LEU A 179 -10.31 -18.41 4.12
CA LEU A 179 -11.19 -17.33 4.60
C LEU A 179 -10.40 -16.07 4.96
N LYS A 180 -9.22 -16.21 5.57
CA LYS A 180 -8.33 -15.06 5.87
C LYS A 180 -7.82 -14.37 4.62
N HIS A 181 -7.46 -15.15 3.60
CA HIS A 181 -6.87 -14.64 2.36
C HIS A 181 -7.87 -14.48 1.22
N ASN A 182 -9.17 -14.67 1.49
CA ASN A 182 -10.26 -14.62 0.50
C ASN A 182 -9.98 -15.46 -0.77
N LEU A 183 -9.37 -16.64 -0.58
CA LEU A 183 -9.05 -17.57 -1.67
C LEU A 183 -10.29 -18.35 -2.04
N LYS A 184 -10.80 -18.13 -3.25
CA LYS A 184 -11.93 -18.88 -3.81
C LYS A 184 -11.51 -19.53 -5.12
N VAL A 185 -11.97 -20.75 -5.33
CA VAL A 185 -11.99 -21.36 -6.66
C VAL A 185 -13.31 -20.93 -7.26
N ILE A 186 -13.21 -20.09 -8.29
CA ILE A 186 -14.36 -19.66 -9.08
C ILE A 186 -14.50 -20.71 -10.17
N ASP A 187 -15.73 -21.16 -10.42
CA ASP A 187 -15.97 -22.09 -11.51
C ASP A 187 -15.60 -21.41 -12.85
N PRO A 188 -15.06 -22.16 -13.83
CA PRO A 188 -14.67 -21.59 -15.11
C PRO A 188 -15.85 -20.92 -15.85
N GLU A 189 -17.08 -21.31 -15.52
CA GLU A 189 -18.30 -20.68 -16.02
C GLU A 189 -18.62 -19.34 -15.33
N GLU A 190 -18.38 -19.23 -14.03
CA GLU A 190 -18.48 -17.97 -13.29
C GLU A 190 -17.39 -16.98 -13.69
N GLU A 191 -16.18 -17.44 -14.01
CA GLU A 191 -15.12 -16.59 -14.56
C GLU A 191 -15.52 -16.02 -15.93
N ARG A 192 -16.20 -16.80 -16.78
CA ARG A 192 -16.76 -16.34 -18.07
C ARG A 192 -17.91 -15.36 -17.88
N MET A 193 -18.82 -15.62 -16.94
CA MET A 193 -19.89 -14.69 -16.56
C MET A 193 -19.35 -13.34 -16.08
N LYS A 194 -18.25 -13.36 -15.33
CA LYS A 194 -17.64 -12.15 -14.79
C LYS A 194 -16.84 -11.37 -15.82
N ALA A 195 -16.21 -12.06 -16.77
CA ALA A 195 -15.47 -11.45 -17.86
C ALA A 195 -16.40 -10.78 -18.90
N ASP A 196 -17.52 -11.43 -19.22
CA ASP A 196 -18.44 -10.97 -20.26
C ASP A 196 -19.78 -10.51 -19.65
N PRO A 197 -20.04 -9.19 -19.55
CA PRO A 197 -21.34 -8.65 -19.15
C PRO A 197 -22.49 -9.10 -20.06
N LYS A 198 -22.17 -9.58 -21.25
CA LYS A 198 -23.10 -10.08 -22.27
C LYS A 198 -23.43 -11.59 -22.11
N TYR A 199 -22.73 -12.32 -21.23
CA TYR A 199 -22.83 -13.79 -21.15
C TYR A 199 -24.24 -14.31 -20.80
N THR A 200 -24.96 -13.63 -19.89
CA THR A 200 -26.30 -14.05 -19.45
C THR A 200 -27.41 -13.66 -20.45
N LEU A 201 -27.10 -12.87 -21.49
CA LEU A 201 -28.07 -12.36 -22.45
C LEU A 201 -28.30 -13.38 -23.58
N ARG A 202 -29.35 -14.21 -23.43
CA ARG A 202 -29.70 -15.26 -24.41
C ARG A 202 -30.23 -14.73 -25.75
N LYS A 203 -30.88 -13.57 -25.78
CA LYS A 203 -31.41 -12.91 -26.98
C LYS A 203 -31.31 -11.39 -26.83
N MET A 204 -30.78 -10.71 -27.84
CA MET A 204 -30.79 -9.25 -27.94
C MET A 204 -31.37 -8.84 -29.30
N ASN A 205 -32.14 -7.76 -29.32
CA ASN A 205 -32.62 -7.15 -30.56
C ASN A 205 -31.44 -6.61 -31.38
N ALA A 206 -31.61 -6.52 -32.71
CA ALA A 206 -30.55 -6.04 -33.60
C ALA A 206 -30.12 -4.59 -33.26
N GLU A 207 -31.08 -3.74 -32.91
CA GLU A 207 -30.84 -2.34 -32.51
C GLU A 207 -30.08 -2.24 -31.18
N THR A 208 -30.32 -3.12 -30.22
CA THR A 208 -29.60 -3.07 -28.94
C THR A 208 -28.16 -3.55 -29.06
N ARG A 209 -27.88 -4.43 -30.03
CA ARG A 209 -26.50 -4.84 -30.37
C ARG A 209 -25.69 -3.67 -30.94
N THR A 210 -26.26 -2.93 -31.89
CA THR A 210 -25.58 -1.79 -32.50
C THR A 210 -25.31 -0.67 -31.50
N ILE A 211 -26.26 -0.39 -30.60
CA ILE A 211 -26.10 0.63 -29.54
C ILE A 211 -25.00 0.23 -28.54
N LEU A 212 -24.93 -1.05 -28.15
CA LEU A 212 -23.87 -1.53 -27.26
C LEU A 212 -22.49 -1.47 -27.92
N ASP A 213 -22.39 -1.81 -29.21
CA ASP A 213 -21.13 -1.73 -29.94
C ASP A 213 -20.66 -0.28 -30.15
N THR A 214 -21.57 0.68 -30.29
CA THR A 214 -21.23 2.11 -30.32
C THR A 214 -20.78 2.59 -28.94
N LEU A 215 -21.46 2.18 -27.87
CA LEU A 215 -21.08 2.52 -26.50
C LEU A 215 -19.71 1.95 -26.14
N ASP A 216 -19.41 0.70 -26.50
CA ASP A 216 -18.11 0.08 -26.25
C ASP A 216 -16.96 0.81 -26.97
N LYS A 217 -17.22 1.42 -28.13
CA LYS A 217 -16.25 2.24 -28.88
C LYS A 217 -16.07 3.65 -28.31
N GLU A 218 -17.14 4.24 -27.79
CA GLU A 218 -17.13 5.60 -27.25
C GLU A 218 -16.76 5.65 -25.77
N TYR A 219 -16.88 4.54 -25.05
CA TYR A 219 -16.61 4.47 -23.62
C TYR A 219 -15.11 4.66 -23.34
N GLN A 220 -14.77 5.84 -22.81
CA GLN A 220 -13.51 6.06 -22.13
C GLN A 220 -13.73 5.77 -20.64
N PRO A 221 -13.08 4.73 -20.07
CA PRO A 221 -13.17 4.52 -18.63
C PRO A 221 -12.69 5.79 -17.92
N PRO A 222 -13.41 6.28 -16.90
CA PRO A 222 -12.89 7.34 -16.07
C PRO A 222 -11.55 6.85 -15.53
N SER A 223 -10.46 7.57 -15.83
CA SER A 223 -9.15 7.27 -15.28
C SER A 223 -9.33 7.11 -13.78
N GLU A 224 -9.05 5.91 -13.24
CA GLU A 224 -9.03 5.70 -11.81
C GLU A 224 -8.16 6.81 -11.24
N LYS A 225 -8.78 7.77 -10.56
CA LYS A 225 -8.06 8.65 -9.67
C LYS A 225 -7.58 7.70 -8.60
N THR A 226 -6.40 7.13 -8.82
CA THR A 226 -5.59 6.50 -7.79
C THR A 226 -5.71 7.45 -6.62
N GLU A 227 -6.41 7.01 -5.58
CA GLU A 227 -6.52 7.77 -4.35
C GLU A 227 -5.08 8.10 -3.98
N LYS A 228 -4.69 9.36 -4.20
CA LYS A 228 -3.34 9.79 -3.90
C LYS A 228 -3.24 9.57 -2.41
N ILE A 229 -2.51 8.53 -2.00
CA ILE A 229 -2.19 8.26 -0.61
C ILE A 229 -1.69 9.59 -0.07
N VAL A 230 -2.49 10.23 0.79
CA VAL A 230 -2.16 11.53 1.36
C VAL A 230 -1.00 11.26 2.31
N LYS A 231 0.23 11.33 1.79
CA LYS A 231 1.45 11.18 2.57
C LYS A 231 1.42 12.27 3.64
N LYS A 232 1.45 11.90 4.92
CA LYS A 232 1.59 12.88 5.99
C LYS A 232 2.99 13.51 5.91
N ALA A 233 3.09 14.81 6.14
CA ALA A 233 4.36 15.51 6.11
C ALA A 233 5.28 15.03 7.25
N ASP A 234 6.48 14.55 6.91
CA ASP A 234 7.56 14.32 7.86
C ASP A 234 8.26 15.63 8.22
N LYS A 235 9.07 15.63 9.29
CA LYS A 235 9.83 16.82 9.70
C LYS A 235 10.74 17.35 8.59
N PHE A 236 11.24 16.46 7.73
CA PHE A 236 12.09 16.81 6.59
C PHE A 236 11.31 17.32 5.38
N ASN A 237 10.04 16.94 5.23
CA ASN A 237 9.23 17.21 4.05
C ASN A 237 8.09 18.20 4.34
N ALA A 238 8.06 18.80 5.54
CA ALA A 238 7.11 19.83 5.92
C ALA A 238 7.51 21.17 5.31
N ALA A 239 6.64 21.73 4.47
CA ALA A 239 6.78 23.08 3.97
C ALA A 239 6.55 24.12 5.07
N HIS A 240 7.10 25.32 4.88
CA HIS A 240 6.83 26.47 5.74
C HIS A 240 5.39 27.03 5.59
N TYR A 241 4.65 26.57 4.59
CA TYR A 241 3.25 26.95 4.33
C TYR A 241 2.30 25.77 4.59
N SER A 242 1.04 26.07 4.92
CA SER A 242 0.03 25.04 5.21
C SER A 242 -0.67 24.55 3.94
N THR A 243 -1.36 23.41 4.04
CA THR A 243 -2.17 22.83 2.94
C THR A 243 -3.37 23.70 2.54
N GLY A 244 -3.71 24.72 3.34
CA GLY A 244 -4.89 25.58 3.11
C GLY A 244 -6.23 24.90 3.41
N ALA A 245 -6.24 23.63 3.85
CA ALA A 245 -7.46 22.86 4.08
C ALA A 245 -8.39 23.48 5.13
N VAL A 246 -7.83 24.05 6.20
CA VAL A 246 -8.58 24.76 7.25
C VAL A 246 -9.27 26.02 6.72
N ALA A 247 -8.62 26.75 5.80
CA ALA A 247 -9.21 27.93 5.19
C ALA A 247 -10.30 27.55 4.17
N ALA A 248 -10.03 26.51 3.37
CA ALA A 248 -10.98 26.01 2.37
C ALA A 248 -12.25 25.45 3.02
N SER A 249 -12.11 24.69 4.10
CA SER A 249 -13.25 24.16 4.87
C SER A 249 -14.09 25.25 5.53
N PHE A 250 -13.46 26.34 5.98
CA PHE A 250 -14.18 27.49 6.51
C PHE A 250 -15.05 28.20 5.45
N THR A 251 -14.56 28.28 4.21
CA THR A 251 -15.22 29.04 3.15
C THR A 251 -16.16 28.21 2.25
N SER A 252 -16.11 26.88 2.30
CA SER A 252 -16.85 26.03 1.37
C SER A 252 -17.81 25.09 2.09
N THR A 253 -19.05 25.04 1.62
CA THR A 253 -20.12 24.18 2.18
C THR A 253 -20.00 22.71 1.79
N VAL A 254 -19.08 22.37 0.88
CA VAL A 254 -18.91 21.04 0.28
C VAL A 254 -17.68 20.31 0.81
N MET A 255 -16.79 20.98 1.55
CA MET A 255 -15.59 20.37 2.13
C MET A 255 -15.80 19.96 3.58
N GLU A 256 -15.11 18.90 3.99
CA GLU A 256 -15.08 18.47 5.39
C GLU A 256 -14.39 19.52 6.27
N VAL A 257 -14.91 19.70 7.49
CA VAL A 257 -14.40 20.67 8.45
C VAL A 257 -13.05 20.22 8.98
N ALA A 258 -11.97 20.74 8.41
CA ALA A 258 -10.61 20.59 8.93
C ALA A 258 -10.35 21.62 10.03
N THR A 259 -9.98 21.17 11.24
CA THR A 259 -9.69 22.04 12.41
C THR A 259 -8.20 22.17 12.72
N ALA A 260 -7.35 21.34 12.11
CA ALA A 260 -5.91 21.32 12.35
C ALA A 260 -5.15 21.85 11.12
N HIS A 261 -4.22 22.79 11.34
CA HIS A 261 -3.31 23.25 10.30
C HIS A 261 -2.23 22.19 10.06
N GLU A 262 -2.29 21.54 8.91
CA GLU A 262 -1.23 20.65 8.47
C GLU A 262 -0.26 21.39 7.53
N PRO A 263 1.07 21.28 7.73
CA PRO A 263 2.04 21.81 6.78
C PRO A 263 1.91 21.07 5.44
N ALA A 264 2.07 21.81 4.33
CA ALA A 264 2.05 21.19 3.02
C ALA A 264 3.27 20.25 2.86
N VAL A 265 3.08 19.16 2.13
CA VAL A 265 4.14 18.18 1.88
C VAL A 265 4.97 18.67 0.69
N LEU A 266 6.25 18.94 0.92
CA LEU A 266 7.22 19.17 -0.15
C LEU A 266 7.40 17.88 -0.97
N ALA A 267 7.72 18.02 -2.25
CA ALA A 267 8.07 16.84 -3.05
C ALA A 267 9.41 16.27 -2.55
N ASP A 268 9.50 14.94 -2.44
CA ASP A 268 10.71 14.23 -1.96
C ASP A 268 11.98 14.67 -2.72
N ASP A 269 11.85 14.99 -4.01
CA ASP A 269 12.95 15.50 -4.85
C ASP A 269 13.52 16.83 -4.38
N VAL A 270 12.67 17.78 -3.93
CA VAL A 270 13.12 19.12 -3.50
C VAL A 270 13.97 19.01 -2.24
N VAL A 271 13.56 18.14 -1.32
CA VAL A 271 14.29 17.88 -0.08
C VAL A 271 15.60 17.17 -0.37
N ARG A 272 15.56 16.13 -1.22
CA ARG A 272 16.75 15.39 -1.61
C ARG A 272 17.81 16.27 -2.26
N TYR A 273 17.42 17.09 -3.23
CA TYR A 273 18.33 17.96 -3.95
C TYR A 273 18.99 19.04 -3.09
N SER A 274 18.34 19.48 -2.01
CA SER A 274 18.94 20.44 -1.07
C SER A 274 20.14 19.89 -0.28
N MET A 275 20.26 18.57 -0.21
CA MET A 275 21.30 17.88 0.55
C MET A 275 22.50 17.47 -0.31
N VAL A 276 22.34 17.47 -1.63
CA VAL A 276 23.41 17.17 -2.58
C VAL A 276 24.34 18.39 -2.68
N LYS A 277 25.53 18.26 -2.10
CA LYS A 277 26.59 19.29 -2.10
C LYS A 277 27.90 18.80 -2.74
N LYS A 278 27.91 17.57 -3.22
CA LYS A 278 29.08 16.92 -3.83
C LYS A 278 28.90 16.90 -5.33
N LYS A 279 29.99 17.15 -6.05
CA LYS A 279 30.05 17.00 -7.50
C LYS A 279 30.09 15.53 -7.88
N GLY A 280 29.45 15.19 -9.00
CA GLY A 280 29.50 13.84 -9.57
C GLY A 280 30.60 13.71 -10.61
N TYR A 281 31.11 12.49 -10.80
CA TYR A 281 32.11 12.19 -11.85
C TYR A 281 31.65 11.01 -12.69
N VAL A 282 31.62 11.20 -14.01
CA VAL A 282 31.20 10.18 -14.99
C VAL A 282 32.24 10.08 -16.10
N GLN A 283 32.57 8.86 -16.49
CA GLN A 283 33.41 8.57 -17.64
C GLN A 283 32.61 7.89 -18.73
N LEU A 284 32.65 8.47 -19.93
CA LEU A 284 32.14 7.86 -21.14
C LEU A 284 33.31 7.24 -21.91
N GLN A 285 33.28 5.92 -22.03
CA GLN A 285 34.22 5.17 -22.86
C GLN A 285 33.68 5.21 -24.29
N THR A 286 34.39 5.88 -25.20
CA THR A 286 34.00 6.00 -26.60
C THR A 286 34.99 5.27 -27.50
N THR A 287 34.63 5.05 -28.77
CA THR A 287 35.51 4.45 -29.79
C THR A 287 36.83 5.22 -29.98
N HIS A 288 36.84 6.54 -29.76
CA HIS A 288 38.01 7.40 -29.92
C HIS A 288 38.68 7.78 -28.59
N GLY A 289 38.34 7.09 -27.49
CA GLY A 289 38.95 7.29 -26.17
C GLY A 289 37.97 7.62 -25.05
N ASN A 290 38.51 7.89 -23.87
CA ASN A 290 37.72 8.11 -22.66
C ASN A 290 37.49 9.59 -22.41
N LEU A 291 36.23 9.98 -22.15
CA LEU A 291 35.83 11.33 -21.80
C LEU A 291 35.38 11.37 -20.34
N ASN A 292 36.08 12.15 -19.52
CA ASN A 292 35.78 12.29 -18.10
C ASN A 292 35.06 13.61 -17.83
N PHE A 293 33.86 13.54 -17.29
CA PHE A 293 33.00 14.68 -16.98
C PHE A 293 32.83 14.87 -15.48
N GLU A 294 32.89 16.12 -15.06
CA GLU A 294 32.47 16.61 -13.75
C GLU A 294 31.06 17.18 -13.86
N LEU A 295 30.16 16.72 -13.00
CA LEU A 295 28.75 17.10 -12.98
C LEU A 295 28.45 18.08 -11.84
N TYR A 296 27.69 19.12 -12.14
CA TYR A 296 27.30 20.17 -11.20
C TYR A 296 26.00 19.81 -10.45
N CYS A 297 26.05 18.71 -9.68
CA CYS A 297 24.88 18.17 -8.98
C CYS A 297 24.25 19.17 -7.99
N ASP A 298 25.02 20.10 -7.42
CA ASP A 298 24.51 21.12 -6.49
C ASP A 298 23.61 22.15 -7.19
N ALA A 299 23.94 22.49 -8.43
CA ALA A 299 23.31 23.58 -9.17
C ALA A 299 22.12 23.10 -10.00
N VAL A 300 22.27 21.94 -10.64
CA VAL A 300 21.27 21.34 -11.55
C VAL A 300 21.00 19.87 -11.19
N PRO A 301 20.47 19.64 -9.98
CA PRO A 301 20.39 18.32 -9.39
C PRO A 301 19.48 17.37 -10.18
N LYS A 302 18.38 17.87 -10.75
CA LYS A 302 17.44 17.03 -11.50
C LYS A 302 18.05 16.54 -12.81
N THR A 303 18.80 17.41 -13.46
CA THR A 303 19.49 17.07 -14.71
C THR A 303 20.62 16.06 -14.46
N CYS A 304 21.40 16.29 -13.39
CA CYS A 304 22.46 15.37 -13.00
C CYS A 304 21.93 14.00 -12.57
N GLU A 305 20.84 13.94 -11.80
CA GLU A 305 20.23 12.67 -11.42
C GLU A 305 19.74 11.90 -12.66
N ASN A 306 19.09 12.59 -13.60
CA ASN A 306 18.66 11.95 -14.84
C ASN A 306 19.84 11.33 -15.59
N PHE A 307 20.94 12.07 -15.74
CA PHE A 307 22.12 11.59 -16.43
C PHE A 307 22.78 10.41 -15.71
N VAL A 308 23.05 10.54 -14.40
CA VAL A 308 23.67 9.48 -13.58
C VAL A 308 22.79 8.22 -13.53
N GLY A 309 21.48 8.39 -13.35
CA GLY A 309 20.53 7.28 -13.33
C GLY A 309 20.43 6.55 -14.68
N LEU A 310 20.53 7.26 -15.80
CA LEU A 310 20.60 6.65 -17.13
C LEU A 310 21.94 5.93 -17.37
N CYS A 311 23.06 6.48 -16.87
CA CYS A 311 24.36 5.79 -16.89
C CYS A 311 24.32 4.49 -16.07
N ASN A 312 23.78 4.51 -14.85
CA ASN A 312 23.70 3.31 -13.99
C ASN A 312 22.79 2.21 -14.59
N LYS A 313 21.76 2.61 -15.36
CA LYS A 313 20.90 1.66 -16.10
C LYS A 313 21.57 1.09 -17.37
N GLY A 314 22.75 1.58 -17.77
CA GLY A 314 23.38 1.22 -19.04
C GLY A 314 22.64 1.77 -20.26
N TYR A 315 21.85 2.84 -20.11
CA TYR A 315 21.02 3.38 -21.19
C TYR A 315 21.84 3.99 -22.34
N TYR A 316 23.03 4.49 -22.02
CA TYR A 316 23.94 5.09 -23.00
C TYR A 316 24.90 4.09 -23.63
N ASP A 317 24.86 2.82 -23.25
CA ASP A 317 25.74 1.79 -23.79
C ASP A 317 25.38 1.50 -25.26
N ASN A 318 26.39 1.47 -26.12
CA ASN A 318 26.31 1.35 -27.57
C ASN A 318 25.50 2.47 -28.27
N THR A 319 25.34 3.63 -27.64
CA THR A 319 24.64 4.76 -28.27
C THR A 319 25.58 5.57 -29.17
N LYS A 320 25.07 6.03 -30.31
CA LYS A 320 25.84 6.78 -31.31
C LYS A 320 25.69 8.28 -31.13
N PHE A 321 26.74 9.03 -31.46
CA PHE A 321 26.63 10.48 -31.68
C PHE A 321 26.06 10.72 -33.08
N HIS A 322 24.78 11.05 -33.15
CA HIS A 322 24.05 11.18 -34.41
C HIS A 322 24.21 12.56 -35.07
N ARG A 323 24.82 13.54 -34.38
CA ARG A 323 25.06 14.88 -34.92
C ARG A 323 26.37 15.45 -34.40
N SER A 324 27.26 15.87 -35.31
CA SER A 324 28.52 16.53 -35.00
C SER A 324 28.69 17.72 -35.94
N ILE A 325 28.95 18.91 -35.37
CA ILE A 325 29.23 20.13 -36.13
C ILE A 325 30.57 20.66 -35.65
N ARG A 326 31.56 20.66 -36.55
CA ARG A 326 32.92 21.17 -36.28
C ARG A 326 32.88 22.59 -35.73
N ASN A 327 33.73 22.89 -34.75
CA ASN A 327 33.79 24.16 -34.03
C ASN A 327 32.52 24.58 -33.26
N PHE A 328 31.49 23.73 -33.20
CA PHE A 328 30.23 24.07 -32.55
C PHE A 328 29.89 23.08 -31.43
N MET A 329 29.33 21.92 -31.74
CA MET A 329 28.98 20.90 -30.75
C MET A 329 28.85 19.51 -31.36
N ILE A 330 28.91 18.51 -30.49
CA ILE A 330 28.55 17.12 -30.78
C ILE A 330 27.39 16.69 -29.89
N GLN A 331 26.37 16.08 -30.47
CA GLN A 331 25.12 15.69 -29.81
C GLN A 331 24.93 14.17 -29.87
N GLY A 332 24.52 13.59 -28.74
CA GLY A 332 24.33 12.17 -28.54
C GLY A 332 23.25 11.88 -27.49
N GLY A 333 23.22 10.65 -26.99
CA GLY A 333 22.28 10.22 -25.95
C GLY A 333 20.89 9.83 -26.46
N ASP A 334 20.75 9.55 -27.77
CA ASP A 334 19.55 8.92 -28.35
C ASP A 334 19.84 7.44 -28.65
N PRO A 335 19.20 6.48 -27.96
CA PRO A 335 19.41 5.05 -28.22
C PRO A 335 18.88 4.60 -29.58
N THR A 336 17.95 5.35 -30.19
CA THR A 336 17.47 5.05 -31.53
C THR A 336 18.42 5.54 -32.63
N GLY A 337 19.34 6.45 -32.30
CA GLY A 337 20.26 7.08 -33.26
C GLY A 337 19.58 7.95 -34.33
N THR A 338 18.29 8.24 -34.18
CA THR A 338 17.52 9.03 -35.18
C THR A 338 17.63 10.54 -34.96
N GLY A 339 17.92 10.95 -33.72
CA GLY A 339 18.00 12.32 -33.25
C GLY A 339 16.69 12.87 -32.66
N LYS A 340 15.61 12.10 -32.71
CA LYS A 340 14.29 12.48 -32.14
C LYS A 340 13.87 11.61 -30.96
N GLY A 341 14.61 10.53 -30.69
CA GLY A 341 14.31 9.59 -29.63
C GLY A 341 14.89 10.02 -28.28
N GLY A 342 14.69 9.16 -27.29
CA GLY A 342 15.25 9.34 -25.96
C GLY A 342 14.19 9.66 -24.91
N ASP A 343 14.26 8.97 -23.78
CA ASP A 343 13.35 9.10 -22.65
C ASP A 343 14.13 9.48 -21.39
N SER A 344 13.52 10.30 -20.53
CA SER A 344 14.10 10.59 -19.22
C SER A 344 14.02 9.37 -18.29
N LEU A 345 14.75 9.41 -17.18
CA LEU A 345 14.68 8.42 -16.11
C LEU A 345 13.24 8.16 -15.61
N TRP A 346 12.37 9.17 -15.70
CA TRP A 346 10.98 9.15 -15.23
C TRP A 346 9.96 8.89 -16.34
N GLY A 347 10.40 8.70 -17.60
CA GLY A 347 9.54 8.53 -18.77
C GLY A 347 8.75 9.77 -19.20
N LYS A 348 8.88 10.90 -18.49
CA LYS A 348 8.26 12.19 -18.84
C LYS A 348 9.33 13.27 -19.01
N PRO A 349 9.13 14.24 -19.92
CA PRO A 349 10.05 15.37 -20.02
C PRO A 349 10.13 16.15 -18.70
N PHE A 350 11.31 16.71 -18.39
CA PHE A 350 11.53 17.46 -17.16
C PHE A 350 11.95 18.92 -17.40
N LYS A 351 11.74 19.74 -16.36
CA LYS A 351 11.99 21.19 -16.35
C LYS A 351 13.44 21.56 -16.66
N ASP A 352 13.65 22.73 -17.24
CA ASP A 352 14.97 23.33 -17.40
C ASP A 352 15.47 23.91 -16.07
N GLU A 353 16.79 23.88 -15.85
CA GLU A 353 17.44 24.38 -14.65
C GLU A 353 18.54 25.39 -15.00
N PHE A 354 18.13 26.61 -15.38
CA PHE A 354 19.09 27.66 -15.72
C PHE A 354 19.68 28.32 -14.47
N LYS A 355 21.01 28.47 -14.46
CA LYS A 355 21.75 29.20 -13.41
C LYS A 355 22.63 30.27 -14.04
N PRO A 356 22.71 31.49 -13.47
CA PRO A 356 23.51 32.57 -14.03
C PRO A 356 25.02 32.25 -14.04
N ASN A 357 25.47 31.37 -13.14
CA ASN A 357 26.87 30.96 -13.02
C ASN A 357 27.27 29.88 -14.03
N LEU A 358 26.29 29.23 -14.67
CA LEU A 358 26.52 28.14 -15.63
C LEU A 358 26.24 28.65 -17.04
N VAL A 359 27.31 29.02 -17.74
CA VAL A 359 27.30 29.52 -19.11
C VAL A 359 28.08 28.59 -20.02
N HIS A 360 27.75 28.57 -21.31
CA HIS A 360 28.47 27.79 -22.33
C HIS A 360 29.78 28.49 -22.71
N GLN A 361 30.66 28.68 -21.73
CA GLN A 361 31.97 29.32 -21.90
C GLN A 361 33.06 28.26 -21.80
N GLY A 362 33.90 28.19 -22.83
CA GLY A 362 34.98 27.22 -22.92
C GLY A 362 34.60 25.97 -23.72
N ARG A 363 35.62 25.17 -24.00
CA ARG A 363 35.48 23.87 -24.67
C ARG A 363 35.14 22.78 -23.66
N GLY A 364 34.30 21.83 -24.07
CA GLY A 364 33.94 20.67 -23.27
C GLY A 364 32.82 20.92 -22.26
N MET A 365 31.96 21.93 -22.48
CA MET A 365 30.76 22.10 -21.64
C MET A 365 29.69 21.08 -22.04
N LEU A 366 29.11 20.41 -21.05
CA LEU A 366 28.10 19.37 -21.19
C LEU A 366 26.71 19.93 -20.86
N SER A 367 25.78 19.82 -21.82
CA SER A 367 24.45 20.44 -21.73
C SER A 367 23.35 19.56 -22.31
N MET A 368 22.11 19.72 -21.83
CA MET A 368 20.96 18.95 -22.31
C MET A 368 20.44 19.47 -23.65
N ALA A 369 20.13 18.57 -24.57
CA ALA A 369 19.37 18.89 -25.76
C ALA A 369 17.86 18.90 -25.44
N ASN A 370 17.15 19.90 -25.94
CA ASN A 370 15.71 20.06 -25.76
C ASN A 370 15.03 20.49 -27.07
N GLU A 371 13.74 20.18 -27.18
CA GLU A 371 12.88 20.57 -28.31
C GLU A 371 12.03 21.82 -27.99
N GLY A 372 12.13 22.32 -26.76
CA GLY A 372 11.40 23.47 -26.26
C GLY A 372 11.57 23.65 -24.75
N PRO A 373 10.99 24.71 -24.17
CA PRO A 373 11.08 24.96 -22.73
C PRO A 373 10.51 23.81 -21.91
N ASN A 374 11.26 23.35 -20.91
CA ASN A 374 10.92 22.27 -19.98
C ASN A 374 10.67 20.90 -20.64
N MET A 375 11.32 20.64 -21.78
CA MET A 375 11.18 19.37 -22.52
C MET A 375 12.49 18.56 -22.55
N ASN A 376 13.23 18.51 -21.45
CA ASN A 376 14.46 17.71 -21.36
C ASN A 376 14.13 16.22 -21.29
N LYS A 377 14.88 15.40 -22.04
CA LYS A 377 14.76 13.93 -22.08
C LYS A 377 16.11 13.28 -21.71
N SER A 378 16.72 12.49 -22.59
CA SER A 378 18.04 11.85 -22.37
C SER A 378 19.16 12.38 -23.26
N GLN A 379 18.82 13.13 -24.31
CA GLN A 379 19.81 13.65 -25.25
C GLN A 379 20.64 14.77 -24.64
N PHE A 380 21.94 14.76 -24.93
CA PHE A 380 22.88 15.77 -24.47
C PHE A 380 23.86 16.14 -25.58
N PHE A 381 24.52 17.27 -25.42
CA PHE A 381 25.58 17.72 -26.32
C PHE A 381 26.80 18.24 -25.56
N ILE A 382 27.95 18.13 -26.21
CA ILE A 382 29.24 18.62 -25.75
C ILE A 382 29.68 19.73 -26.71
N THR A 383 30.08 20.86 -26.16
CA THR A 383 30.51 22.02 -26.95
C THR A 383 32.00 21.96 -27.29
N TYR A 384 32.34 22.34 -28.52
CA TYR A 384 33.74 22.47 -28.97
C TYR A 384 34.31 23.88 -28.75
N ARG A 385 33.42 24.87 -28.66
CA ARG A 385 33.71 26.30 -28.48
C ARG A 385 32.71 26.91 -27.49
N SER A 386 33.07 28.08 -26.95
CA SER A 386 32.13 28.94 -26.24
C SER A 386 30.92 29.32 -27.12
N CYS A 387 29.71 28.95 -26.71
CA CYS A 387 28.47 29.15 -27.47
C CYS A 387 27.45 29.95 -26.65
N ARG A 388 27.69 31.24 -26.44
CA ARG A 388 26.84 32.11 -25.59
C ARG A 388 25.39 32.23 -26.06
N HIS A 389 25.10 31.95 -27.32
CA HIS A 389 23.73 32.00 -27.86
C HIS A 389 22.82 30.84 -27.38
N LEU A 390 23.41 29.83 -26.74
CA LEU A 390 22.73 28.68 -26.12
C LEU A 390 22.47 28.92 -24.62
N ASP A 391 23.03 29.99 -24.05
CA ASP A 391 22.80 30.36 -22.65
C ASP A 391 21.31 30.60 -22.40
N SER A 392 20.82 30.12 -21.26
CA SER A 392 19.40 30.19 -20.87
C SER A 392 18.41 29.47 -21.82
N LYS A 393 18.89 28.70 -22.79
CA LYS A 393 18.07 27.81 -23.64
C LYS A 393 18.30 26.35 -23.31
N HIS A 394 19.56 25.98 -23.05
CA HIS A 394 19.97 24.62 -22.70
C HIS A 394 20.53 24.58 -21.29
N THR A 395 20.15 23.54 -20.54
CA THR A 395 20.62 23.35 -19.16
C THR A 395 22.05 22.80 -19.20
N VAL A 396 23.01 23.60 -18.76
CA VAL A 396 24.41 23.18 -18.57
C VAL A 396 24.50 22.40 -17.27
N PHE A 397 25.02 21.17 -17.32
CA PHE A 397 25.07 20.31 -16.13
C PHE A 397 26.41 19.64 -15.85
N GLY A 398 27.40 19.84 -16.72
CA GLY A 398 28.75 19.38 -16.44
C GLY A 398 29.80 20.02 -17.31
N LYS A 399 31.05 19.62 -17.06
CA LYS A 399 32.22 20.05 -17.82
C LYS A 399 33.19 18.88 -17.98
N LEU A 400 33.85 18.82 -19.13
CA LEU A 400 34.93 17.88 -19.40
C LEU A 400 36.17 18.25 -18.58
N VAL A 401 36.69 17.30 -17.81
CA VAL A 401 37.89 17.44 -16.97
C VAL A 401 39.07 16.65 -17.53
N GLY A 402 38.81 15.57 -18.28
CA GLY A 402 39.84 14.76 -18.92
C GLY A 402 39.36 14.16 -20.24
N GLY A 403 40.28 13.86 -21.15
CA GLY A 403 39.95 13.34 -22.48
C GLY A 403 39.81 14.42 -23.56
N LEU A 404 40.46 15.57 -23.40
CA LEU A 404 40.46 16.63 -24.42
C LEU A 404 41.02 16.14 -25.77
N GLU A 405 42.00 15.24 -25.75
CA GLU A 405 42.56 14.62 -26.96
C GLU A 405 41.51 13.79 -27.70
N ALA A 406 40.75 12.98 -26.99
CA ALA A 406 39.64 12.20 -27.56
C ALA A 406 38.56 13.14 -28.15
N LEU A 407 38.25 14.26 -27.48
CA LEU A 407 37.33 15.25 -28.01
C LEU A 407 37.85 15.90 -29.30
N ASN A 408 39.17 16.12 -29.42
CA ASN A 408 39.79 16.65 -30.62
C ASN A 408 39.76 15.64 -31.79
N THR A 409 40.01 14.36 -31.52
CA THR A 409 39.90 13.32 -32.55
C THR A 409 38.46 13.18 -33.05
N ILE A 410 37.49 13.23 -32.15
CA ILE A 410 36.05 13.22 -32.49
C ILE A 410 35.67 14.43 -33.35
N GLU A 411 36.23 15.62 -33.08
CA GLU A 411 35.99 16.81 -33.91
C GLU A 411 36.63 16.69 -35.31
N SER A 412 37.75 15.98 -35.43
CA SER A 412 38.44 15.81 -36.71
C SER A 412 37.72 14.89 -37.69
N VAL A 413 36.78 14.06 -37.22
CA VAL A 413 35.96 13.18 -38.07
C VAL A 413 35.15 14.02 -39.06
N GLU A 414 35.08 13.56 -40.31
CA GLU A 414 34.29 14.21 -41.36
C GLU A 414 32.80 13.91 -41.20
N THR A 415 31.96 14.88 -41.56
CA THR A 415 30.51 14.83 -41.38
C THR A 415 29.80 14.96 -42.72
N ASP A 416 28.72 14.20 -42.91
CA ASP A 416 27.85 14.26 -44.07
C ASP A 416 26.97 15.54 -44.05
N ASN A 417 26.27 15.81 -45.15
CA ASN A 417 25.36 16.96 -45.34
C ASN A 417 24.20 17.04 -44.32
N LYS A 418 23.96 15.98 -43.54
CA LYS A 418 22.98 15.94 -42.43
C LYS A 418 23.62 16.10 -41.05
N ASP A 419 24.83 16.64 -40.99
CA ASP A 419 25.67 16.77 -39.79
C ASP A 419 25.96 15.43 -39.10
N ARG A 420 25.83 14.30 -39.81
CA ARG A 420 26.10 12.96 -39.27
C ARG A 420 27.57 12.61 -39.48
N PRO A 421 28.31 12.14 -38.47
CA PRO A 421 29.65 11.63 -38.66
C PRO A 421 29.68 10.51 -39.71
N ILE A 422 30.67 10.52 -40.61
CA ILE A 422 30.88 9.44 -41.59
C ILE A 422 31.36 8.18 -40.87
N GLU A 423 32.26 8.35 -39.90
CA GLU A 423 32.67 7.29 -38.97
C GLU A 423 31.76 7.33 -37.74
N ASP A 424 31.12 6.20 -37.44
CA ASP A 424 30.22 6.09 -36.30
C ASP A 424 30.98 6.22 -34.98
N ILE A 425 30.74 7.33 -34.27
CA ILE A 425 31.27 7.57 -32.92
C ILE A 425 30.29 6.98 -31.92
N VAL A 426 30.71 5.94 -31.21
CA VAL A 426 29.84 5.17 -30.29
C VAL A 426 30.34 5.29 -28.86
N ILE A 427 29.42 5.47 -27.92
CA ILE A 427 29.65 5.31 -26.49
C ILE A 427 29.58 3.82 -26.18
N LEU A 428 30.71 3.20 -25.91
CA LEU A 428 30.79 1.78 -25.58
C LEU A 428 30.20 1.51 -24.20
N LYS A 429 30.57 2.34 -23.23
CA LYS A 429 30.13 2.19 -21.83
C LYS A 429 30.15 3.51 -21.08
N ALA A 430 29.12 3.75 -20.27
CA ALA A 430 29.11 4.84 -19.30
C ALA A 430 29.42 4.32 -17.89
N VAL A 431 30.49 4.80 -17.27
CA VAL A 431 30.90 4.42 -15.90
C VAL A 431 30.76 5.62 -14.97
N VAL A 432 29.97 5.47 -13.92
CA VAL A 432 29.85 6.48 -12.86
C VAL A 432 30.92 6.21 -11.81
N PHE A 433 31.82 7.16 -11.59
CA PHE A 433 32.89 7.05 -10.59
C PHE A 433 32.44 7.53 -9.21
N VAL A 434 31.68 8.62 -9.18
CA VAL A 434 31.18 9.22 -7.94
C VAL A 434 29.71 9.54 -8.16
N ASP A 435 28.85 8.79 -7.47
CA ASP A 435 27.41 9.05 -7.41
C ASP A 435 27.07 9.78 -6.09
N PRO A 436 26.86 11.11 -6.12
CA PRO A 436 26.52 11.86 -4.92
C PRO A 436 25.06 11.65 -4.47
N PHE A 437 24.21 11.02 -5.29
CA PHE A 437 22.79 10.85 -4.97
C PHE A 437 22.53 9.61 -4.13
N GLU A 438 23.30 8.53 -4.31
CA GLU A 438 23.16 7.31 -3.51
C GLU A 438 23.47 7.55 -2.03
N GLU A 439 24.57 8.22 -1.72
CA GLU A 439 24.93 8.57 -0.33
C GLU A 439 23.83 9.39 0.36
N VAL A 440 23.27 10.38 -0.34
CA VAL A 440 22.19 11.23 0.18
C VAL A 440 20.90 10.43 0.37
N ASN A 441 20.58 9.51 -0.53
CA ASN A 441 19.41 8.63 -0.40
C ASN A 441 19.53 7.75 0.84
N GLU A 442 20.69 7.15 1.08
CA GLU A 442 20.93 6.32 2.27
C GLU A 442 20.88 7.12 3.57
N GLU A 443 21.50 8.31 3.60
CA GLU A 443 21.46 9.19 4.76
C GLU A 443 20.03 9.64 5.10
N LEU A 444 19.25 10.01 4.07
CA LEU A 444 17.85 10.36 4.24
C LEU A 444 17.03 9.20 4.79
N LYS A 445 17.28 7.99 4.29
CA LYS A 445 16.58 6.78 4.72
C LYS A 445 16.87 6.48 6.19
N LYS A 446 18.14 6.51 6.61
CA LYS A 446 18.54 6.33 8.01
C LYS A 446 17.91 7.39 8.93
N LYS A 447 17.95 8.67 8.54
CA LYS A 447 17.35 9.77 9.30
C LYS A 447 15.83 9.62 9.44
N ARG A 448 15.14 9.14 8.40
CA ARG A 448 13.69 8.86 8.43
C ARG A 448 13.35 7.69 9.36
N GLU A 449 14.12 6.59 9.30
CA GLU A 449 13.94 5.42 10.17
C GLU A 449 14.15 5.77 11.65
N GLU A 450 15.18 6.57 11.96
CA GLU A 450 15.42 7.07 13.32
C GLU A 450 14.29 7.98 13.84
N GLU A 451 13.75 8.85 12.97
CA GLU A 451 12.63 9.73 13.34
C GLU A 451 11.35 8.93 13.57
N GLU A 452 11.07 7.92 12.74
CA GLU A 452 9.92 7.04 12.90
C GLU A 452 10.00 6.23 14.19
N ALA A 453 11.19 5.74 14.54
CA ALA A 453 11.44 5.07 15.82
C ALA A 453 11.19 6.00 17.01
N LYS A 454 11.65 7.27 16.95
CA LYS A 454 11.41 8.28 17.99
C LYS A 454 9.92 8.63 18.13
N LYS A 455 9.18 8.75 17.02
CA LYS A 455 7.72 8.99 17.04
C LYS A 455 6.98 7.84 17.71
N LYS A 456 7.29 6.58 17.36
CA LYS A 456 6.67 5.39 17.98
C LYS A 456 6.92 5.32 19.49
N GLN A 457 8.14 5.64 19.94
CA GLN A 457 8.45 5.72 21.36
C GLN A 457 7.67 6.86 22.06
N GLY A 458 7.65 8.06 21.48
CA GLY A 458 6.91 9.20 22.03
C GLY A 458 5.40 8.97 22.11
N ASP A 459 4.81 8.34 21.10
CA ASP A 459 3.38 7.98 21.09
C ASP A 459 3.06 6.94 22.16
N SER A 460 3.94 5.94 22.37
CA SER A 460 3.77 4.95 23.43
C SER A 460 3.82 5.59 24.83
N GLU A 461 4.74 6.51 25.07
CA GLU A 461 4.84 7.24 26.34
C GLU A 461 3.66 8.19 26.56
N GLN A 462 3.19 8.88 25.51
CA GLN A 462 2.01 9.75 25.59
C GLN A 462 0.72 8.95 25.79
N MET A 463 0.61 7.78 25.17
CA MET A 463 -0.52 6.87 25.36
C MET A 463 -0.54 6.33 26.79
N GLU A 464 0.62 5.93 27.34
CA GLU A 464 0.74 5.56 28.75
C GLU A 464 0.37 6.70 29.71
N LYS A 465 0.84 7.93 29.44
CA LYS A 465 0.50 9.11 30.24
C LYS A 465 -1.00 9.44 30.16
N LYS A 466 -1.63 9.33 28.98
CA LYS A 466 -3.09 9.48 28.83
C LYS A 466 -3.87 8.36 29.51
N LEU A 467 -3.38 7.12 29.49
CA LEU A 467 -4.00 6.00 30.20
C LEU A 467 -3.91 6.19 31.72
N LYS A 468 -2.77 6.66 32.23
CA LYS A 468 -2.56 7.00 33.65
C LYS A 468 -3.42 8.20 34.07
N ALA A 469 -3.52 9.24 33.24
CA ALA A 469 -4.39 10.39 33.51
C ALA A 469 -5.89 10.03 33.49
N LYS A 470 -6.32 9.15 32.56
CA LYS A 470 -7.70 8.62 32.57
C LYS A 470 -8.00 7.70 33.76
N ARG A 471 -6.98 7.01 34.29
CA ARG A 471 -7.11 6.11 35.45
C ARG A 471 -7.16 6.84 36.79
N VAL A 472 -6.67 8.07 36.88
CA VAL A 472 -6.63 8.84 38.12
C VAL A 472 -7.53 10.07 38.01
N LEU A 473 -8.84 9.83 38.04
CA LEU A 473 -9.80 10.87 38.44
C LEU A 473 -9.71 11.00 39.96
N LYS A 474 -9.18 12.11 40.47
CA LYS A 474 -9.16 12.39 41.92
C LYS A 474 -10.59 12.61 42.41
N GLU A 475 -11.01 11.84 43.41
CA GLU A 475 -12.28 12.06 44.10
C GLU A 475 -12.08 13.10 45.20
N PHE A 476 -12.79 14.22 45.13
CA PHE A 476 -12.73 15.32 46.09
C PHE A 476 -13.81 15.22 47.17
N HIS A 477 -14.94 14.55 46.90
CA HIS A 477 -16.06 14.40 47.85
C HIS A 477 -16.77 13.04 47.73
N LYS A 478 -17.41 12.57 48.81
CA LYS A 478 -18.31 11.42 48.79
C LYS A 478 -19.76 11.86 48.55
N GLY A 479 -20.24 11.86 47.31
CA GLY A 479 -21.63 12.20 46.97
C GLY A 479 -21.91 12.37 45.47
N ILE A 480 -22.94 13.12 45.08
CA ILE A 480 -23.10 13.60 43.69
C ILE A 480 -22.12 14.77 43.50
N GLY A 481 -21.30 14.76 42.44
CA GLY A 481 -20.25 15.79 42.24
C GLY A 481 -18.84 15.40 42.72
N LYS A 482 -18.53 14.10 42.88
CA LYS A 482 -17.25 13.61 43.43
C LYS A 482 -15.98 14.08 42.72
N TYR A 483 -16.08 14.46 41.45
CA TYR A 483 -14.95 14.84 40.60
C TYR A 483 -14.87 16.36 40.36
N ILE A 484 -15.68 17.15 41.07
CA ILE A 484 -15.65 18.61 40.98
C ILE A 484 -14.68 19.15 42.03
N ASP A 485 -13.67 19.88 41.58
CA ASP A 485 -12.68 20.52 42.43
C ASP A 485 -13.28 21.77 43.12
N PRO A 486 -13.43 21.80 44.46
CA PRO A 486 -13.97 22.95 45.17
C PRO A 486 -13.06 24.19 45.08
N ALA A 487 -11.76 23.98 44.90
CA ALA A 487 -10.77 25.06 44.78
C ALA A 487 -10.79 25.72 43.40
N GLU A 488 -11.02 24.96 42.32
CA GLU A 488 -11.17 25.51 40.97
C GLU A 488 -12.51 26.20 40.80
N THR A 489 -13.59 25.68 41.39
CA THR A 489 -14.90 26.34 41.36
C THR A 489 -14.91 27.63 42.18
N ALA A 490 -14.22 27.68 43.31
CA ALA A 490 -14.01 28.92 44.07
C ALA A 490 -13.13 29.94 43.33
N LYS A 491 -12.07 29.48 42.63
CA LYS A 491 -11.24 30.34 41.78
C LYS A 491 -11.98 30.86 40.55
N ALA A 492 -12.78 30.03 39.90
CA ALA A 492 -13.62 30.44 38.77
C ALA A 492 -14.72 31.42 39.22
N ALA A 493 -15.24 31.26 40.44
CA ALA A 493 -16.18 32.21 41.03
C ALA A 493 -15.52 33.54 41.44
N SER A 494 -14.26 33.53 41.92
CA SER A 494 -13.51 34.76 42.21
C SER A 494 -13.04 35.46 40.94
N GLU A 495 -12.59 34.73 39.91
CA GLU A 495 -12.23 35.30 38.61
C GLU A 495 -13.46 35.86 37.86
N ALA A 496 -14.65 35.29 38.06
CA ALA A 496 -15.91 35.85 37.56
C ALA A 496 -16.39 37.08 38.37
N ALA A 497 -15.99 37.21 39.64
CA ALA A 497 -16.30 38.37 40.47
C ALA A 497 -15.29 39.53 40.31
N GLU A 498 -14.04 39.24 39.91
CA GLU A 498 -13.00 40.24 39.60
C GLU A 498 -12.99 40.68 38.13
N ALA A 499 -13.84 40.10 37.26
CA ALA A 499 -14.05 40.57 35.90
C ALA A 499 -14.92 41.85 35.87
N GLU A 500 -14.41 42.93 36.48
CA GLU A 500 -14.82 44.29 36.17
C GLU A 500 -14.47 44.61 34.71
N ALA A 501 -15.43 45.23 34.01
CA ALA A 501 -15.35 45.54 32.59
C ALA A 501 -14.04 46.26 32.21
N PRO A 502 -13.37 45.88 31.09
CA PRO A 502 -12.11 46.48 30.72
C PRO A 502 -12.29 47.97 30.38
N ALA A 503 -11.64 48.82 31.18
CA ALA A 503 -11.55 50.26 30.95
C ALA A 503 -10.97 50.56 29.55
N LYS A 504 -11.76 51.26 28.73
CA LYS A 504 -11.33 51.77 27.43
C LYS A 504 -10.15 52.72 27.61
N LYS A 505 -8.96 52.33 27.13
CA LYS A 505 -7.89 53.29 26.83
C LYS A 505 -8.30 54.13 25.62
N VAL A 506 -8.73 55.36 25.88
CA VAL A 506 -8.94 56.38 24.86
C VAL A 506 -7.58 56.83 24.34
N LYS A 507 -7.27 56.52 23.08
CA LYS A 507 -6.25 57.25 22.31
C LYS A 507 -6.81 58.63 22.00
N ALA A 508 -6.11 59.67 22.40
CA ALA A 508 -6.42 61.04 22.02
C ALA A 508 -6.31 61.17 20.49
N VAL A 509 -7.46 61.31 19.83
CA VAL A 509 -7.55 61.80 18.45
C VAL A 509 -8.27 63.13 18.52
N THR A 510 -7.53 64.19 18.23
CA THR A 510 -8.04 65.55 18.09
C THR A 510 -8.96 65.62 16.88
N GLY A 511 -10.26 65.70 17.12
CA GLY A 511 -11.28 65.96 16.10
C GLY A 511 -12.64 66.19 16.75
N LYS A 512 -12.97 67.44 17.05
CA LYS A 512 -14.33 67.83 17.47
C LYS A 512 -15.25 67.77 16.25
N PHE A 513 -16.28 66.93 16.30
CA PHE A 513 -17.44 67.00 15.42
C PHE A 513 -18.66 67.23 16.30
N GLY A 514 -19.37 68.34 16.07
CA GLY A 514 -20.47 68.83 16.92
C GLY A 514 -21.80 68.11 16.66
N ASP A 515 -22.71 68.26 17.62
CA ASP A 515 -24.04 67.65 17.68
C ASP A 515 -24.94 67.98 16.47
N PHE A 516 -25.63 66.96 15.95
CA PHE A 516 -26.68 67.08 14.92
C PHE A 516 -28.09 67.00 15.52
N SER A 517 -28.39 67.80 16.55
CA SER A 517 -29.73 67.88 17.13
C SER A 517 -30.73 68.71 16.30
N CYS A 518 -30.56 68.74 14.98
CA CYS A 518 -31.53 69.25 14.02
C CYS A 518 -31.43 68.43 12.73
N TRP A 519 -31.87 67.17 12.78
CA TRP A 519 -32.50 66.55 11.62
C TRP A 519 -33.60 65.58 12.03
#